data_AF-A0A0U1CTW4-F1
#
_entry.id   AF-A0A0U1CTW4-F1
#
_cell.length_a   1.000
_cell.length_b   1.000
_cell.length_c   1.000
_cell.angle_alpha   90.00
_cell.angle_beta   90.00
_cell.angle_gamma   90.00
#
_symmetry.space_group_name_H-M   'P 1'
#
loop_
_entity.id
_entity.type
_entity.pdbx_description
1 polymer ?
#
loop_
_entity_poly.entity_id
_entity_poly.type
_entity_poly.pdbx_seq_one_letter_code
_entity_poly.pdbx_strand_id
1 'polypeptide(L)' 'MTMHTVLIAWTEISQHKAHVQVPVGTDLNELDLENRLAELDDDGFQGLEREVQSVTAVEHDPNAEVLVPLEEAT' A
#
# COMPACT_ATOMS: atom_id res chain seq x y z
N MET A 1 -21.05 25.48 4.85
CA MET A 1 -19.70 24.99 5.25
C MET A 1 -18.73 25.52 4.23
N THR A 2 -17.63 26.13 4.67
CA THR A 2 -16.59 26.63 3.77
C THR A 2 -15.61 25.49 3.53
N MET A 3 -15.43 25.04 2.28
CA MET A 3 -14.48 23.98 1.92
C MET A 3 -13.12 24.59 1.61
N HIS A 4 -12.05 23.83 1.86
CA HIS A 4 -10.70 24.15 1.41
C HIS A 4 -10.09 22.91 0.77
N THR A 5 -9.24 23.10 -0.24
CA THR A 5 -8.59 22.01 -0.94
C THR A 5 -7.30 21.63 -0.20
N VAL A 6 -7.10 20.33 -0.01
CA VAL A 6 -5.86 19.76 0.53
C VAL A 6 -5.27 18.79 -0.49
N LEU A 7 -3.95 18.85 -0.65
CA LEU A 7 -3.19 17.83 -1.35
C LEU A 7 -2.78 16.77 -0.34
N ILE A 8 -3.20 15.52 -0.58
CA ILE A 8 -2.84 14.35 0.23
C ILE A 8 -1.90 13.49 -0.59
N ALA A 9 -0.65 13.35 -0.16
CA ALA A 9 0.29 12.41 -0.75
C ALA A 9 0.30 11.13 0.10
N TRP A 10 0.16 9.99 -0.55
CA TRP A 10 0.16 8.68 0.09
C TRP A 10 0.79 7.64 -0.83
N THR A 11 1.21 6.51 -0.28
CA THR A 11 1.74 5.37 -1.04
C THR A 11 0.91 4.13 -0.74
N GLU A 12 0.65 3.35 -1.80
CA GLU A 12 0.05 2.03 -1.69
C GLU A 12 1.15 0.98 -1.55
N ILE A 13 1.04 0.15 -0.52
CA ILE A 13 2.01 -0.90 -0.19
C ILE A 13 1.29 -2.24 -0.35
N SER A 14 1.69 -3.03 -1.35
CA SER A 14 1.21 -4.40 -1.53
C SER A 14 1.98 -5.36 -0.64
N GLN A 15 1.27 -6.11 0.18
CA GLN A 15 1.87 -7.09 1.09
C GLN A 15 1.69 -8.50 0.55
N HIS A 16 2.79 -9.25 0.48
CA HIS A 16 2.83 -10.63 0.03
C HIS A 16 3.55 -11.52 1.04
N LYS A 17 3.05 -12.74 1.26
CA LYS A 17 3.68 -13.75 2.11
C LYS A 17 3.51 -15.13 1.49
N ALA A 18 4.61 -15.85 1.33
CA ALA A 18 4.62 -17.21 0.83
C ALA A 18 5.40 -18.13 1.78
N HIS A 19 4.93 -19.36 1.96
CA HIS A 19 5.70 -20.42 2.59
C HIS A 19 6.36 -21.27 1.50
N VAL A 20 7.69 -21.31 1.47
CA VAL A 20 8.47 -22.09 0.51
C VAL A 20 9.27 -23.17 1.23
N GLN A 21 9.43 -24.32 0.61
CA GLN A 21 10.32 -25.38 1.11
C GLN A 21 11.70 -25.21 0.47
N VAL A 22 12.74 -25.22 1.29
CA VAL A 22 14.14 -25.11 0.84
C VAL A 22 14.95 -26.32 1.32
N PRO A 23 15.95 -26.78 0.55
CA PRO A 23 16.85 -27.85 1.00
C PRO A 23 17.57 -27.49 2.30
N VAL A 24 17.88 -28.53 3.10
CA VAL A 24 18.64 -28.35 4.35
C VAL A 24 20.05 -27.87 4.02
N GLY A 25 20.49 -26.80 4.69
CA GLY A 25 21.81 -26.21 4.51
C GLY A 25 21.91 -25.20 3.36
N THR A 26 20.81 -24.89 2.67
CA THR A 26 20.77 -23.78 1.72
C THR A 26 21.01 -22.45 2.45
N ASP A 27 21.97 -21.65 1.97
CA ASP A 27 22.11 -20.26 2.39
C ASP A 27 21.06 -19.40 1.68
N LEU A 28 20.14 -18.86 2.46
CA LEU A 28 19.05 -18.03 1.93
C LEU A 28 19.53 -16.66 1.44
N ASN A 29 20.68 -16.16 1.91
CA ASN A 29 21.22 -14.87 1.49
C ASN A 29 21.87 -14.93 0.11
N GLU A 30 22.22 -16.14 -0.35
CA GLU A 30 22.76 -16.37 -1.69
C GLU A 30 21.65 -16.59 -2.74
N LEU A 31 20.38 -16.72 -2.30
CA LEU A 31 19.24 -16.86 -3.21
C LEU A 31 18.73 -15.50 -3.67
N ASP A 32 18.48 -15.39 -4.97
CA ASP A 32 17.80 -14.26 -5.58
C ASP A 32 16.28 -14.34 -5.32
N LEU A 33 15.88 -14.14 -4.06
CA LEU A 33 14.51 -14.31 -3.62
C LEU A 33 13.55 -13.36 -4.33
N GLU A 34 13.97 -12.14 -4.67
CA GLU A 34 13.13 -11.15 -5.34
C GLU A 34 12.61 -11.67 -6.68
N ASN A 35 13.50 -12.22 -7.52
CA ASN A 35 13.09 -12.81 -8.79
C ASN A 35 12.37 -14.15 -8.61
N ARG A 36 12.80 -14.98 -7.66
CA ARG A 36 12.18 -16.30 -7.41
C ARG A 36 10.75 -16.20 -6.89
N LEU A 37 10.42 -15.18 -6.10
CA LEU A 37 9.06 -14.96 -5.60
C LEU A 37 8.07 -14.67 -6.75
N ALA A 38 8.53 -14.05 -7.84
CA ALA A 38 7.70 -13.80 -9.03
C ALA A 38 7.40 -15.07 -9.85
N GLU A 39 8.13 -16.16 -9.60
CA GLU A 39 7.93 -17.46 -10.29
C GLU A 39 6.97 -18.39 -9.52
N LEU A 40 6.48 -17.98 -8.35
CA LEU A 40 5.55 -18.80 -7.57
C LEU A 40 4.16 -18.82 -8.23
N ASP A 41 3.49 -19.98 -8.19
CA ASP A 41 2.12 -20.13 -8.68
C ASP A 41 1.10 -19.33 -7.82
N ASP A 42 1.38 -19.20 -6.52
CA ASP A 42 0.66 -18.36 -5.58
C ASP A 42 1.54 -17.15 -5.24
N ASP A 43 1.08 -15.95 -5.59
CA ASP A 43 1.78 -14.69 -5.35
C ASP A 43 1.75 -14.27 -3.87
N GLY A 44 1.00 -15.00 -3.02
CA GLY A 44 0.93 -14.79 -1.59
C GLY A 44 0.29 -13.47 -1.19
N PHE A 45 -0.52 -12.84 -2.05
CA PHE A 45 -1.13 -11.53 -1.77
C PHE A 45 -1.96 -11.54 -0.47
N GLN A 46 -1.62 -10.64 0.44
CA GLN A 46 -2.28 -10.48 1.74
C GLN A 46 -3.20 -9.26 1.76
N GLY A 47 -2.90 -8.25 0.96
CA GLY A 47 -3.68 -7.01 0.91
C GLY A 47 -2.84 -5.79 0.55
N LEU A 48 -3.52 -4.64 0.56
CA LEU A 48 -2.94 -3.33 0.34
C LEU A 48 -3.03 -2.51 1.63
N GLU A 49 -1.92 -1.91 2.00
CA GLU A 49 -1.87 -0.86 3.02
C GLU A 49 -1.69 0.50 2.34
N ARG A 50 -2.29 1.54 2.92
CA ARG A 50 -2.13 2.92 2.45
C ARG A 50 -1.48 3.74 3.54
N GLU A 51 -0.29 4.26 3.25
CA GLU A 51 0.44 5.11 4.16
C GLU A 51 0.36 6.57 3.70
N VAL A 52 -0.25 7.43 4.53
CA VAL A 52 -0.31 8.87 4.28
C VAL A 52 1.04 9.48 4.61
N GLN A 53 1.67 10.10 3.62
CA GLN A 53 2.99 10.70 3.74
C GLN A 53 2.91 12.19 4.11
N SER A 54 1.93 12.91 3.54
CA SER A 54 1.71 14.31 3.88
C SER A 54 0.29 14.78 3.54
N VAL A 55 -0.12 15.84 4.23
CA VAL A 55 -1.36 16.58 3.97
C VAL A 55 -1.03 18.06 4.00
N THR A 56 -1.26 18.76 2.90
CA THR A 56 -0.93 20.20 2.77
C THR A 56 -2.13 20.97 2.23
N ALA A 57 -2.44 22.12 2.82
CA ALA A 57 -3.44 23.03 2.28
C ALA A 57 -2.91 23.69 1.01
N VAL A 58 -3.73 23.74 -0.04
CA VAL A 58 -3.38 24.30 -1.35
C VAL A 58 -4.43 25.31 -1.80
N GLU A 59 -4.19 25.96 -2.94
CA GLU A 59 -5.20 26.82 -3.57
C GLU A 59 -6.49 26.05 -3.84
N HIS A 60 -7.62 26.74 -3.71
CA HIS A 60 -8.93 26.13 -3.89
C HIS A 60 -9.11 25.61 -5.32
N ASP A 61 -9.26 24.30 -5.46
CA ASP A 61 -9.61 23.63 -6.72
C ASP A 61 -11.11 23.26 -6.72
N PRO A 62 -11.94 23.91 -7.55
CA PRO A 62 -13.37 23.62 -7.62
C PRO A 62 -13.70 22.23 -8.21
N ASN A 63 -12.72 21.53 -8.80
CA ASN A 63 -12.91 20.20 -9.37
C ASN A 63 -12.41 19.08 -8.44
N ALA A 64 -11.81 19.42 -7.30
CA ALA A 64 -11.34 18.42 -6.35
C ALA A 64 -12.50 17.62 -5.74
N GLU A 65 -12.24 16.33 -5.48
CA GLU A 65 -13.20 15.45 -4.82
C GLU A 65 -13.48 15.90 -3.38
N VAL A 66 -14.74 15.78 -2.95
CA VAL A 66 -15.15 16.10 -1.58
C VAL A 66 -15.07 14.85 -0.72
N LEU A 67 -14.08 14.79 0.14
CA LEU A 67 -13.96 13.75 1.16
C LEU A 67 -14.77 14.16 2.40
N VAL A 68 -15.97 13.59 2.55
CA VAL A 68 -16.85 13.84 3.71
C VAL A 68 -16.49 12.90 4.87
N PRO A 69 -16.58 13.37 6.13
CA PRO A 69 -16.51 12.48 7.28
C PRO A 69 -17.57 11.38 7.15
N LEU A 70 -17.20 10.14 7.45
CA LEU A 70 -18.19 9.09 7.65
C LEU A 70 -19.03 9.47 8.88
N GLU A 71 -20.34 9.62 8.72
CA GLU A 71 -21.23 9.72 9.89
C GLU A 71 -21.05 8.44 10.71
N GLU A 72 -20.74 8.56 12.01
CA GLU A 72 -20.69 7.41 12.89
C GLU A 72 -22.07 6.75 12.91
N ALA A 73 -22.18 5.58 12.28
CA ALA A 73 -23.41 4.78 12.32
C ALA A 73 -23.71 4.46 13.78
N THR A 74 -24.73 5.13 14.33
CA THR A 74 -25.19 4.96 15.71
C THR A 74 -26.00 3.69 15.86
#